data_AF-A0A075M8Z3-F1
#
_entry.id   AF-A0A075M8Z3-F1
#
_cell.length_a   1.000
_cell.length_b   1.000
_cell.length_c   1.000
_cell.angle_alpha   90.00
_cell.angle_beta   90.00
_cell.angle_gamma   90.00
#
_symmetry.space_group_name_H-M   'P 1'
#
loop_
_entity.id
_entity.type
_entity.pdbx_description
1 polymer ?
#
loop_
_entity_poly.entity_id
_entity_poly.type
_entity_poly.pdbx_seq_one_letter_code
_entity_poly.pdbx_strand_id
1 'polypeptide(L)'
;GVQDSSELLPSAGQVDPPTPSRTFVKVYKSGSVGRSLDISRFSSYHELREELAQMFGIEGKLENPRRSGWQLVFVDRENGILLLGDDPWEA
;
A
#
# COMPACT_ATOMS: atom_id res chain seq x y z
N GLY A 1 43.61 40.05 18.36
CA GLY A 1 42.55 39.12 17.96
C GLY A 1 41.22 39.83 18.11
N VAL A 2 40.54 40.04 17.00
CA VAL A 2 39.08 40.00 16.79
C VAL A 2 38.96 39.98 15.27
N GLN A 3 38.36 38.91 14.74
CA GLN A 3 38.04 38.78 13.32
C GLN A 3 36.65 39.40 13.13
N ASP A 4 36.55 40.33 12.20
CA ASP A 4 35.28 40.80 11.63
C ASP A 4 35.36 40.53 10.13
N SER A 5 34.38 39.79 9.61
CA SER A 5 33.87 39.83 8.22
C SER A 5 33.37 38.45 7.79
N SER A 6 32.05 38.26 7.81
CA SER A 6 31.25 37.95 6.62
C SER A 6 29.88 37.46 7.05
N GLU A 7 28.90 38.36 6.98
CA GLU A 7 27.54 37.96 6.64
C GLU A 7 27.53 37.47 5.20
N LEU A 8 27.20 36.19 4.95
CA LEU A 8 26.62 35.71 3.69
C LEU A 8 25.70 34.51 3.97
N LEU A 9 24.41 34.71 3.69
CA LEU A 9 23.32 33.73 3.51
C LEU A 9 23.62 32.82 2.29
N PRO A 10 22.85 31.74 1.97
CA PRO A 10 21.60 31.24 2.55
C PRO A 10 21.65 29.77 2.99
N SER A 11 20.69 29.35 3.82
CA SER A 11 20.46 27.94 4.16
C SER A 11 20.33 27.10 2.89
N ALA A 12 21.33 26.23 2.66
CA ALA A 12 21.23 25.17 1.68
C ALA A 12 19.94 24.39 1.95
N GLY A 13 19.07 24.33 0.94
CA GLY A 13 17.77 23.69 1.04
C GLY A 13 17.88 22.34 1.69
N GLN A 14 17.28 22.22 2.87
CA GLN A 14 16.93 20.93 3.43
C GLN A 14 15.94 20.32 2.43
N VAL A 15 16.44 19.50 1.52
CA VAL A 15 15.59 18.60 0.75
C VAL A 15 14.91 17.71 1.78
N ASP A 16 13.61 17.94 2.00
CA ASP A 16 12.82 16.99 2.78
C ASP A 16 13.08 15.60 2.19
N PRO A 17 13.34 14.58 3.02
CA PRO A 17 13.50 13.23 2.51
C PRO A 17 12.26 12.90 1.66
N PRO A 18 12.43 12.24 0.50
CA PRO A 18 11.31 11.93 -0.39
C PRO A 18 10.25 11.20 0.43
N THR A 19 9.09 11.84 0.58
CA THR A 19 7.96 11.20 1.25
C THR A 19 7.53 10.03 0.36
N PRO A 20 7.41 8.81 0.90
CA PRO A 20 6.97 7.67 0.11
C PRO A 20 5.61 7.99 -0.52
N SER A 21 5.50 7.81 -1.82
CA SER A 21 4.25 8.04 -2.56
C SER A 21 3.20 7.06 -2.06
N ARG A 22 2.24 7.56 -1.27
CA ARG A 22 1.11 6.75 -0.78
C ARG A 22 0.16 6.44 -1.92
N THR A 23 -0.22 5.18 -2.05
CA THR A 23 -1.13 4.70 -3.08
C THR A 23 -2.34 4.05 -2.42
N PHE A 24 -3.40 4.84 -2.23
CA PHE A 24 -4.61 4.33 -1.60
C PHE A 24 -5.50 3.60 -2.60
N VAL A 25 -5.86 2.35 -2.27
CA VAL A 25 -6.83 1.55 -3.02
C VAL A 25 -8.07 1.31 -2.17
N LYS A 26 -9.24 1.28 -2.82
CA LYS A 26 -10.50 0.94 -2.16
C LYS A 26 -10.68 -0.57 -2.17
N VAL A 27 -11.13 -1.11 -1.05
CA VAL A 27 -11.45 -2.53 -0.91
C VAL A 27 -12.85 -2.75 -0.42
N TYR A 28 -13.45 -3.80 -0.97
CA TYR A 28 -14.85 -4.11 -0.81
C TYR A 28 -15.03 -5.59 -0.52
N LYS A 29 -16.00 -5.88 0.33
CA LYS A 29 -16.52 -7.22 0.58
C LYS A 29 -18.03 -7.10 0.72
N SER A 30 -18.76 -7.98 0.05
CA SER A 30 -20.22 -7.99 0.15
C SER A 30 -20.68 -8.16 1.60
N GLY A 31 -21.69 -7.38 2.00
CA GLY A 31 -22.17 -7.32 3.38
C GLY A 31 -21.22 -6.64 4.36
N SER A 32 -20.23 -5.89 3.89
CA SER A 32 -19.27 -5.15 4.73
C SER A 32 -19.09 -3.71 4.26
N VAL A 33 -18.72 -2.83 5.17
CA VAL A 33 -18.39 -1.42 4.84
C VAL A 33 -17.06 -1.40 4.08
N GLY A 34 -17.05 -0.72 2.92
CA GLY A 34 -15.83 -0.54 2.13
C GLY A 34 -14.78 0.28 2.88
N ARG A 35 -13.50 -0.03 2.66
CA ARG A 35 -12.36 0.62 3.31
C ARG A 35 -11.35 1.11 2.27
N SER A 36 -10.40 1.92 2.71
CA SER A 36 -9.22 2.29 1.90
C SER A 36 -7.97 1.79 2.60
N LEU A 37 -7.04 1.20 1.85
CA LEU A 37 -5.71 0.82 2.34
C LEU A 37 -4.63 1.47 1.48
N ASP A 38 -3.49 1.77 2.09
CA ASP A 38 -2.30 2.23 1.37
C ASP A 38 -1.50 1.01 0.89
N ILE A 39 -1.58 0.68 -0.40
CA ILE A 39 -0.99 -0.56 -0.94
C ILE A 39 0.54 -0.51 -0.97
N SER A 40 1.15 0.68 -0.96
CA SER A 40 2.61 0.82 -0.93
C SER A 40 3.25 0.41 0.40
N ARG A 41 2.44 0.04 1.41
CA ARG A 41 2.92 -0.46 2.70
C ARG A 41 3.25 -1.95 2.69
N PHE A 42 2.89 -2.67 1.64
CA PHE A 42 3.08 -4.12 1.55
C PHE A 42 4.22 -4.43 0.59
N SER A 43 4.92 -5.52 0.88
CA SER A 43 6.03 -6.05 0.08
C SER A 43 5.69 -7.39 -0.57
N SER A 44 4.50 -7.93 -0.28
CA SER A 44 4.04 -9.19 -0.86
C SER A 44 2.51 -9.30 -0.84
N TYR A 45 1.99 -10.17 -1.70
CA TYR A 45 0.58 -10.55 -1.64
C TYR A 45 0.20 -11.31 -0.36
N HIS A 46 1.17 -11.87 0.37
CA HIS A 46 0.90 -12.55 1.63
C HIS A 46 0.50 -11.52 2.69
N GLU A 47 1.31 -10.48 2.89
CA GLU A 47 1.02 -9.39 3.83
C GLU A 47 -0.29 -8.67 3.48
N LEU A 48 -0.53 -8.41 2.18
CA LEU A 48 -1.79 -7.83 1.72
C LEU A 48 -2.99 -8.70 2.11
N ARG A 49 -2.90 -10.02 1.95
CA ARG A 49 -4.01 -10.95 2.27
C ARG A 49 -4.28 -11.01 3.76
N GLU A 50 -3.25 -11.02 4.60
CA GLU A 50 -3.40 -11.00 6.07
C GLU A 50 -4.09 -9.71 6.54
N GLU A 51 -3.65 -8.55 6.05
CA GLU A 51 -4.27 -7.26 6.40
C GLU A 51 -5.75 -7.24 5.96
N LEU A 52 -6.05 -7.65 4.72
CA LEU A 52 -7.43 -7.68 4.24
C LEU A 52 -8.29 -8.65 5.05
N ALA A 53 -7.73 -9.79 5.44
CA ALA A 53 -8.45 -10.76 6.25
C ALA A 53 -8.81 -10.17 7.62
N GLN A 54 -7.87 -9.48 8.26
CA GLN A 54 -8.09 -8.77 9.52
C GLN A 54 -9.10 -7.61 9.36
N MET A 55 -8.99 -6.82 8.29
CA MET A 55 -9.89 -5.69 8.03
C MET A 55 -11.35 -6.13 7.91
N PHE A 56 -11.60 -7.34 7.40
CA PHE A 56 -12.94 -7.85 7.15
C PHE A 56 -13.39 -8.98 8.10
N GLY A 57 -12.55 -9.37 9.08
CA GLY A 57 -12.86 -10.45 10.03
C GLY A 57 -13.02 -11.81 9.34
N ILE A 58 -12.14 -12.09 8.37
CA ILE A 58 -12.13 -13.34 7.57
C ILE A 58 -10.75 -14.03 7.61
N GLU A 59 -10.04 -13.90 8.71
CA GLU A 59 -8.76 -14.57 8.96
C GLU A 59 -8.85 -16.08 8.67
N GLY A 60 -7.82 -16.61 8.03
CA GLY A 60 -7.76 -17.99 7.54
C GLY A 60 -8.50 -18.24 6.21
N LYS A 61 -9.21 -17.25 5.65
CA LYS A 61 -9.88 -17.39 4.34
C LYS A 61 -9.01 -16.96 3.18
N LEU A 62 -8.20 -15.90 3.30
CA LEU A 62 -7.43 -15.38 2.16
C LEU A 62 -6.03 -16.00 2.05
N GLU A 63 -5.51 -16.55 3.14
CA GLU A 63 -4.15 -17.07 3.31
C GLU A 63 -3.96 -18.41 2.57
N ASN A 64 -5.05 -19.15 2.36
CA ASN A 64 -5.04 -20.35 1.52
C ASN A 64 -6.19 -20.36 0.49
N PRO A 65 -6.08 -19.55 -0.59
CA PRO A 65 -7.14 -19.37 -1.57
C PRO A 65 -7.66 -20.69 -2.18
N ARG A 66 -6.75 -21.65 -2.41
CA ARG A 66 -7.08 -22.96 -3.00
C ARG A 66 -7.95 -23.82 -2.08
N ARG A 67 -7.82 -23.69 -0.77
CA ARG A 67 -8.59 -24.47 0.22
C ARG A 67 -9.85 -23.76 0.67
N SER A 68 -9.82 -22.43 0.77
CA SER A 68 -10.95 -21.66 1.27
C SER A 68 -12.02 -21.39 0.21
N GLY A 69 -11.64 -21.42 -1.07
CA GLY A 69 -12.48 -20.96 -2.17
C GLY A 69 -12.59 -19.43 -2.27
N TRP A 70 -11.90 -18.69 -1.39
CA TRP A 70 -11.85 -17.24 -1.44
C TRP A 70 -10.78 -16.79 -2.43
N GLN A 71 -11.14 -15.81 -3.25
CA GLN A 71 -10.25 -15.18 -4.21
C GLN A 71 -10.22 -13.67 -3.99
N LEU A 72 -9.05 -13.08 -4.19
CA LEU A 72 -8.88 -11.64 -4.19
C LEU A 72 -8.84 -11.18 -5.65
N VAL A 73 -9.68 -10.22 -6.00
CA VAL A 73 -9.75 -9.66 -7.35
C VAL A 73 -9.49 -8.16 -7.32
N PHE A 74 -8.88 -7.66 -8.38
CA PHE A 74 -8.74 -6.25 -8.67
C PHE A 74 -9.68 -5.87 -9.81
N VAL A 75 -10.31 -4.71 -9.70
CA VAL A 75 -11.11 -4.13 -10.78
C VAL A 75 -10.35 -2.94 -11.33
N ASP A 76 -10.00 -2.99 -12.61
CA ASP A 76 -9.27 -1.92 -13.28
C ASP A 76 -10.19 -0.76 -13.70
N ARG A 77 -9.62 0.23 -14.41
CA ARG A 77 -10.34 1.43 -14.86
C ARG A 77 -11.34 1.15 -15.98
N GLU A 78 -11.19 0.01 -16.67
CA GLU A 78 -12.06 -0.45 -17.75
C GLU A 78 -13.14 -1.41 -17.22
N ASN A 79 -13.22 -1.59 -15.90
CA ASN A 79 -14.08 -2.56 -15.20
C ASN A 79 -13.71 -4.03 -15.49
N GLY A 80 -12.50 -4.29 -15.96
CA GLY A 80 -11.94 -5.63 -16.04
C GLY A 80 -11.72 -6.22 -14.65
N ILE A 81 -12.05 -7.50 -14.48
CA ILE A 81 -11.81 -8.24 -13.22
C ILE A 81 -10.56 -9.09 -13.42
N LEU A 82 -9.55 -8.85 -12.60
CA LEU A 82 -8.28 -9.57 -12.62
C LEU A 82 -8.08 -10.29 -11.29
N LEU A 83 -7.60 -11.54 -11.34
CA LEU A 83 -7.21 -12.26 -10.13
C LEU A 83 -5.90 -11.68 -9.59
N LEU A 84 -5.85 -11.40 -8.29
CA LEU A 84 -4.66 -10.81 -7.68
C LEU A 84 -3.69 -11.89 -7.17
N GLY A 85 -2.44 -11.84 -7.66
CA GLY A 85 -1.33 -12.64 -7.18
C GLY A 85 -0.79 -13.70 -8.14
N ASP A 86 -1.15 -13.65 -9.42
CA ASP A 86 -0.51 -14.43 -10.48
C ASP A 86 0.80 -13.78 -10.96
N ASP A 87 0.79 -12.45 -11.07
CA ASP A 87 2.00 -11.66 -11.33
C ASP A 87 2.87 -11.54 -10.06
N PRO A 88 4.19 -11.36 -10.19
CA PRO A 88 5.06 -11.08 -9.05
C PRO A 88 4.68 -9.74 -8.39
N TRP A 89 4.93 -9.65 -7.08
CA TRP A 89 4.90 -8.35 -6.42
C TRP A 89 6.11 -7.55 -6.90
N GLU A 90 5.87 -6.41 -7.56
CA GLU A 90 6.93 -5.49 -7.98
C GLU A 90 7.64 -4.97 -6.71
N ALA A 91 8.93 -5.28 -6.58
CA ALA A 91 9.78 -4.92 -5.45
C ALA A 91 10.47 -3.57 -5.66
#